data_AF-W8FVL2-F1
#
_entry.id   AF-W8FVL2-F1
#
_cell.length_a   1.000
_cell.length_b   1.000
_cell.length_c   1.000
_cell.angle_alpha   90.00
_cell.angle_beta   90.00
_cell.angle_gamma   90.00
#
_symmetry.space_group_name_H-M   'P 1'
#
loop_
_entity.id
_entity.type
_entity.pdbx_description
1 polymer ?
#
loop_
_entity_poly.entity_id
_entity_poly.type
_entity_poly.pdbx_seq_one_letter_code
_entity_poly.pdbx_strand_id
1 'polypeptide(L)'
;MREAVIAEVSTQLSEVVGVIERHLEPTLLAVHLYGSAVDGGLKPHSDIDLLVTVTVRLDETTRRALINDLLETSASPGESEILRAVEVTIVVHDDIIPW
;
A
#
# COMPACT_ATOMS: atom_id res chain seq x y z
N MET A 1 -8.95 18.81 6.36
CA MET A 1 -9.15 17.46 6.95
C MET A 1 -8.33 16.43 6.20
N ARG A 2 -8.54 16.24 4.89
CA ARG A 2 -7.75 15.32 4.04
C ARG A 2 -6.23 15.54 4.10
N GLU A 3 -5.76 16.78 4.04
CA GLU A 3 -4.33 17.11 4.14
C GLU A 3 -3.69 16.72 5.48
N ALA A 4 -4.45 16.84 6.58
CA ALA A 4 -3.96 16.47 7.91
C ALA A 4 -3.86 14.94 8.07
N VAL A 5 -4.81 14.20 7.51
CA VAL A 5 -4.76 12.73 7.47
C VAL A 5 -3.57 12.24 6.64
N ILE A 6 -3.32 12.85 5.48
CA ILE A 6 -2.15 12.52 4.66
C ILE A 6 -0.85 12.84 5.40
N ALA A 7 -0.78 13.97 6.10
CA ALA A 7 0.39 14.33 6.90
C ALA A 7 0.65 13.36 8.07
N GLU A 8 -0.41 12.79 8.67
CA GLU A 8 -0.28 11.80 9.74
C GLU A 8 0.43 10.53 9.26
N VAL A 9 0.10 10.04 8.06
CA VAL A 9 0.66 8.79 7.53
C VAL A 9 1.74 8.98 6.48
N SER A 10 2.16 10.22 6.18
CA SER A 10 3.02 10.51 5.02
C SER A 10 4.35 9.78 5.07
N THR A 11 4.94 9.62 6.27
CA THR A 11 6.23 8.92 6.44
C THR A 11 6.07 7.44 6.15
N GLN A 12 5.12 6.76 6.82
CA GLN A 12 4.86 5.34 6.59
C GLN A 12 4.44 5.07 5.14
N LEU A 13 3.59 5.93 4.56
CA LEU A 13 3.16 5.82 3.18
C LEU A 13 4.35 5.91 2.21
N SER A 14 5.31 6.81 2.46
CA SER A 14 6.52 6.93 1.64
C SER A 14 7.41 5.69 1.73
N GLU A 15 7.54 5.09 2.92
CA GLU A 15 8.29 3.85 3.12
C GLU A 15 7.64 2.67 2.40
N VAL A 16 6.32 2.51 2.54
CA VAL A 16 5.53 1.46 1.87
C VAL A 16 5.61 1.61 0.35
N VAL A 17 5.43 2.83 -0.17
CA VAL A 17 5.57 3.10 -1.62
C VAL A 17 6.98 2.79 -2.10
N GLY A 18 8.02 3.18 -1.36
CA GLY A 18 9.41 2.87 -1.71
C GLY A 18 9.73 1.37 -1.69
N VAL A 19 9.05 0.57 -0.85
CA VAL A 19 9.12 -0.90 -0.91
C VAL A 19 8.43 -1.41 -2.19
N ILE A 20 7.22 -0.93 -2.50
CA ILE A 20 6.47 -1.32 -3.70
C ILE A 20 7.27 -1.01 -4.97
N GLU A 21 7.79 0.21 -5.12
CA GLU A 21 8.58 0.63 -6.29
C GLU A 21 9.82 -0.26 -6.48
N ARG A 22 10.59 -0.50 -5.41
CA ARG A 22 11.82 -1.31 -5.46
C ARG A 22 11.58 -2.73 -5.97
N HIS A 23 10.44 -3.34 -5.64
CA HIS A 23 10.13 -4.72 -6.03
C HIS A 23 9.40 -4.82 -7.37
N LEU A 24 8.65 -3.80 -7.76
CA LEU A 24 7.72 -3.89 -8.89
C LEU A 24 8.13 -3.09 -10.12
N GLU A 25 9.10 -2.19 -10.04
CA GLU A 25 9.67 -1.56 -11.23
C GLU A 25 10.37 -2.60 -12.14
N PRO A 26 10.24 -2.48 -13.47
CA PRO A 26 9.56 -1.42 -14.23
C PRO A 26 8.08 -1.73 -14.54
N THR A 27 7.50 -2.75 -13.93
CA THR A 27 6.14 -3.23 -14.23
C THR A 27 5.04 -2.45 -13.51
N LEU A 28 5.42 -1.66 -12.51
CA LEU A 28 4.52 -0.78 -11.76
C LEU A 28 3.96 0.33 -12.65
N LEU A 29 2.63 0.44 -12.69
CA LEU A 29 1.93 1.51 -13.40
C LEU A 29 1.44 2.61 -12.47
N ALA A 30 0.87 2.21 -11.32
CA ALA A 30 0.31 3.16 -10.38
C ALA A 30 0.16 2.56 -8.97
N VAL A 31 0.22 3.44 -7.97
CA VAL A 31 -0.18 3.18 -6.59
C VAL A 31 -1.24 4.20 -6.20
N HIS A 32 -2.41 3.73 -5.76
CA HIS A 32 -3.52 4.58 -5.35
C HIS A 32 -3.82 4.37 -3.86
N LEU A 33 -3.77 5.45 -3.08
CA LEU A 33 -4.34 5.48 -1.74
C LEU A 33 -5.87 5.57 -1.86
N TYR A 34 -6.58 4.72 -1.12
CA TYR A 34 -8.04 4.76 -1.04
C TYR A 34 -8.51 4.52 0.40
N GLY A 35 -9.79 4.18 0.56
CA GLY A 35 -10.36 3.81 1.85
C GLY A 35 -10.40 4.96 2.86
N SER A 36 -10.26 4.61 4.14
CA SER A 36 -10.59 5.54 5.24
C SER A 36 -9.68 6.76 5.35
N ALA A 37 -8.42 6.64 4.88
CA ALA A 37 -7.48 7.77 4.79
C ALA A 37 -7.95 8.86 3.83
N VAL A 38 -8.75 8.48 2.84
CA VAL A 38 -9.20 9.33 1.74
C VAL A 38 -10.66 9.77 1.93
N ASP A 39 -11.47 8.93 2.56
CA ASP A 39 -12.89 9.11 2.82
C ASP A 39 -13.25 8.76 4.29
N GLY A 40 -13.84 9.70 5.03
CA GLY A 40 -14.25 9.48 6.42
C GLY A 40 -13.16 9.66 7.51
N GLY A 41 -11.88 9.67 7.14
CA GLY A 41 -10.74 9.93 8.05
C GLY A 41 -10.27 8.69 8.82
N LEU A 42 -8.99 8.71 9.24
CA LEU A 42 -8.37 7.60 9.98
C LEU A 42 -8.88 7.54 11.42
N LYS A 43 -9.32 6.35 11.84
CA LYS A 43 -9.66 6.01 13.23
C LYS A 43 -8.46 5.31 13.90
N PRO A 44 -8.47 5.11 15.23
CA PRO A 44 -7.33 4.49 15.92
C PRO A 44 -6.89 3.12 15.37
N HIS A 45 -7.83 2.32 14.85
CA HIS A 45 -7.54 0.99 14.28
C HIS A 45 -7.72 0.94 12.75
N SER A 46 -7.79 2.10 12.08
CA SER A 46 -7.77 2.15 10.61
C SER A 46 -6.39 1.77 10.09
N ASP A 47 -6.40 0.99 9.02
CA ASP A 47 -5.28 0.67 8.13
C ASP A 47 -5.06 1.74 7.04
N ILE A 48 -3.98 1.53 6.29
CA ILE A 48 -3.65 2.26 5.07
C ILE A 48 -3.95 1.35 3.88
N ASP A 49 -4.93 1.74 3.07
CA ASP A 49 -5.41 0.97 1.92
C ASP A 49 -4.73 1.41 0.62
N LEU A 50 -3.98 0.50 -0.02
CA LEU A 50 -3.29 0.74 -1.29
C LEU A 50 -3.75 -0.22 -2.39
N LEU A 51 -4.11 0.35 -3.54
CA LEU A 51 -4.33 -0.39 -4.79
C LEU A 51 -3.15 -0.17 -5.73
N VAL A 52 -2.45 -1.24 -6.04
CA VAL A 52 -1.27 -1.26 -6.92
C VAL A 52 -1.66 -1.88 -8.25
N THR A 53 -1.36 -1.19 -9.35
CA THR A 53 -1.59 -1.69 -10.71
C THR A 53 -0.26 -2.01 -11.38
N VAL A 54 -0.12 -3.21 -11.94
CA VAL A 54 1.09 -3.67 -12.65
C VAL A 54 0.76 -4.13 -14.07
N THR A 55 1.75 -4.14 -14.96
CA THR A 55 1.59 -4.62 -16.35
C THR A 55 1.61 -6.14 -16.48
N VAL A 56 2.20 -6.86 -15.52
CA VAL A 56 2.38 -8.32 -15.58
C VAL A 56 2.15 -8.95 -14.22
N ARG A 57 1.76 -10.23 -14.20
CA ARG A 57 1.64 -10.99 -12.95
C ARG A 57 3.01 -11.14 -12.28
N LEU A 58 3.05 -10.94 -10.97
CA LEU A 58 4.24 -11.19 -10.16
C LEU A 58 4.55 -12.68 -10.15
N ASP A 59 5.82 -13.02 -10.25
CA ASP A 59 6.29 -14.35 -9.89
C ASP A 59 6.30 -14.52 -8.36
N GLU A 60 6.30 -15.78 -7.89
CA GLU A 60 6.21 -16.09 -6.47
C GLU A 60 7.47 -15.68 -5.67
N THR A 61 8.62 -15.50 -6.32
CA THR A 61 9.83 -15.00 -5.65
C THR A 61 9.69 -13.52 -5.36
N THR A 62 9.32 -12.72 -6.36
CA THR A 62 9.04 -11.29 -6.22
C THR A 62 7.91 -11.05 -5.22
N ARG A 63 6.82 -11.82 -5.31
CA ARG A 63 5.70 -11.72 -4.36
C ARG A 63 6.11 -11.96 -2.91
N ARG A 64 6.93 -12.98 -2.63
CA ARG A 64 7.41 -13.26 -1.27
C ARG A 64 8.37 -12.19 -0.75
N ALA A 65 9.29 -11.72 -1.59
CA ALA A 65 10.21 -10.64 -1.22
C ALA A 65 9.45 -9.36 -0.88
N LEU A 66 8.46 -9.00 -1.71
CA LEU A 66 7.57 -7.87 -1.45
C LEU A 66 6.82 -8.01 -0.12
N ILE A 67 6.19 -9.17 0.14
CA ILE A 67 5.45 -9.39 1.39
C ILE A 67 6.37 -9.25 2.61
N ASN A 68 7.57 -9.81 2.57
CA ASN A 68 8.51 -9.74 3.68
C ASN A 68 8.90 -8.30 3.99
N ASP A 69 9.26 -7.51 2.97
CA ASP A 69 9.66 -6.11 3.16
C ASP A 69 8.46 -5.24 3.58
N LEU A 70 7.25 -5.53 3.11
CA LEU A 70 6.03 -4.81 3.53
C LEU A 70 5.71 -5.06 5.02
N LEU A 71 5.97 -6.27 5.54
CA LEU A 71 5.77 -6.58 6.95
C LEU A 71 6.66 -5.74 7.87
N GLU A 72 7.84 -5.31 7.41
CA GLU A 72 8.71 -4.40 8.18
C GLU A 72 8.14 -2.98 8.28
N THR A 73 7.24 -2.61 7.37
CA THR A 73 6.60 -1.28 7.28
C THR A 73 5.16 -1.26 7.80
N SER A 74 4.68 -2.35 8.40
CA SER A 74 3.31 -2.55 8.86
C SER A 74 3.29 -3.04 10.31
N ALA A 75 2.23 -2.72 11.05
CA ALA A 75 1.98 -3.27 12.38
C ALA A 75 0.52 -3.70 12.51
N SER A 76 0.23 -4.72 13.31
CA SER A 76 -1.17 -5.10 13.52
C SER A 76 -1.95 -3.95 14.17
N PRO A 77 -3.27 -3.82 13.93
CA PRO A 77 -4.04 -2.71 14.47
C PRO A 77 -3.94 -2.60 16.00
N GLY A 78 -3.42 -1.46 16.48
CA GLY A 78 -3.25 -1.20 17.91
C GLY A 78 -1.97 -1.76 18.55
N GLU A 79 -1.07 -2.39 17.78
CA GLU A 79 0.22 -2.88 18.30
C GLU A 79 1.33 -1.82 18.26
N SER A 80 1.14 -0.73 17.52
CA SER A 80 2.09 0.38 17.41
C SER A 80 1.38 1.72 17.47
N GLU A 81 2.03 2.67 18.15
CA GLU A 81 1.62 4.08 18.21
C GLU A 81 2.11 4.88 16.99
N ILE A 82 3.00 4.30 16.18
CA ILE A 82 3.65 4.96 15.03
C ILE A 82 3.23 4.32 13.70
N LEU A 83 3.13 2.99 13.67
CA LEU A 83 2.81 2.23 12.47
C LEU A 83 1.36 1.78 12.50
N ARG A 84 0.65 1.99 11.39
CA ARG A 84 -0.66 1.41 11.13
C ARG A 84 -0.52 0.08 10.40
N ALA A 85 -1.59 -0.70 10.39
CA ALA A 85 -1.70 -1.82 9.47
C ALA A 85 -1.73 -1.30 8.03
N VAL A 86 -1.13 -2.06 7.12
CA VAL A 86 -1.07 -1.74 5.69
C VAL A 86 -1.79 -2.86 4.93
N GLU A 87 -2.79 -2.49 4.13
CA GLU A 87 -3.44 -3.36 3.18
C GLU A 87 -2.97 -3.01 1.76
N VAL A 88 -2.42 -4.00 1.04
CA VAL A 88 -2.00 -3.84 -0.35
C VAL A 88 -2.74 -4.84 -1.23
N THR A 89 -3.55 -4.33 -2.15
CA THR A 89 -4.17 -5.11 -3.23
C THR A 89 -3.43 -4.84 -4.53
N ILE A 90 -2.97 -5.91 -5.21
CA ILE A 90 -2.26 -5.81 -6.50
C ILE A 90 -3.14 -6.38 -7.62
N VAL A 91 -3.32 -5.61 -8.69
CA VAL A 91 -4.06 -6.02 -9.89
C VAL A 91 -3.19 -5.89 -11.13
N VAL A 92 -3.40 -6.79 -12.10
CA VAL A 92 -2.77 -6.68 -13.42
C VAL A 92 -3.68 -5.86 -14.32
N HIS A 93 -3.16 -4.81 -14.94
CA HIS A 93 -3.91 -3.88 -15.77
C HIS A 93 -4.77 -4.60 -16.82
N ASP A 94 -4.17 -5.53 -17.57
CA ASP A 94 -4.84 -6.25 -18.66
C ASP A 94 -5.84 -7.31 -18.15
N ASP A 95 -5.83 -7.64 -16.86
CA ASP A 95 -6.85 -8.50 -16.23
C ASP A 95 -8.12 -7.70 -15.85
N ILE A 96 -8.08 -6.36 -15.86
CA ILE A 96 -9.21 -5.48 -15.46
C ILE A 96 -9.61 -4.45 -16.53
N ILE A 97 -8.84 -4.32 -17.61
CA ILE A 97 -9.12 -3.39 -18.73
C ILE A 97 -8.90 -4.12 -20.08
N PRO A 98 -9.94 -4.22 -20.94
CA PRO A 98 -11.35 -3.90 -20.68
C PRO A 98 -11.99 -4.87 -19.68
N TRP A 99 -13.07 -4.43 -19.04
CA TRP A 99 -13.84 -5.22 -18.06
C TRP A 99 -14.68 -6.33 -18.70
#